data_AF-A0A3B8P0T5-F1
#
_entry.id   AF-A0A3B8P0T5-F1
#
_cell.length_a   1.000
_cell.length_b   1.000
_cell.length_c   1.000
_cell.angle_alpha   90.00
_cell.angle_beta   90.00
_cell.angle_gamma   90.00
#
_symmetry.space_group_name_H-M   'P 1'
#
loop_
_entity.id
_entity.type
_entity.pdbx_description
1 polymer ?
#
loop_
_entity_poly.entity_id
_entity_poly.type
_entity_poly.pdbx_seq_one_letter_code
_entity_poly.pdbx_strand_id
1 'polypeptide(L)'
;MFLTEKQYKVVDLYYNADLSLSEIAQQEAITRQGVRDSIKRGELTLLEAEDKLGFYKKQQETEKLLDAICKSVNAVLEENRESIRSRTVEKQMQWILTCVDQMDSEE
;
A
#
# COMPACT_ATOMS: atom_id res chain seq x y z
N MET A 1 -19.52 1.65 -3.88
CA MET A 1 -18.51 2.69 -4.10
C MET A 1 -18.68 3.74 -3.02
N PHE A 2 -17.68 3.95 -2.16
CA PHE A 2 -17.81 4.84 -0.98
C PHE A 2 -17.90 6.31 -1.39
N LEU A 3 -17.29 6.68 -2.51
CA LEU A 3 -17.37 8.00 -3.11
C LEU A 3 -18.55 8.10 -4.08
N THR A 4 -19.14 9.29 -4.16
CA THR A 4 -19.99 9.63 -5.31
C THR A 4 -19.14 9.68 -6.57
N GLU A 5 -19.75 9.44 -7.74
CA GLU A 5 -19.03 9.49 -9.03
C GLU A 5 -18.26 10.79 -9.23
N LYS A 6 -18.86 11.92 -8.83
CA LYS A 6 -18.22 13.25 -8.95
C LYS A 6 -17.03 13.41 -8.01
N GLN A 7 -17.12 12.91 -6.77
CA GLN A 7 -15.99 12.93 -5.85
C GLN A 7 -14.86 12.03 -6.33
N TYR A 8 -15.19 10.81 -6.76
CA TYR A 8 -14.22 9.87 -7.31
C TYR A 8 -13.48 10.47 -8.48
N LYS A 9 -14.20 11.00 -9.47
CA LYS A 9 -13.60 11.58 -10.67
C LYS A 9 -12.66 12.74 -10.36
N VAL A 10 -13.06 13.63 -9.44
CA VAL A 10 -12.23 14.77 -9.03
C VAL A 10 -10.97 14.32 -8.27
N VAL A 11 -11.10 13.33 -7.37
CA VAL A 11 -9.97 12.76 -6.61
C VAL A 11 -9.01 12.02 -7.55
N ASP A 12 -9.55 11.25 -8.49
CA ASP A 12 -8.79 10.50 -9.50
C ASP A 12 -7.96 11.43 -10.40
N LEU A 13 -8.59 12.48 -10.95
CA LEU A 13 -7.88 13.48 -11.76
C LEU A 13 -6.76 14.19 -10.99
N TYR A 14 -6.96 14.42 -9.69
CA TYR A 14 -5.96 15.10 -8.86
C TYR A 14 -4.80 14.19 -8.44
N TYR A 15 -5.08 12.99 -7.96
CA TYR A 15 -4.07 12.09 -7.39
C TYR A 15 -3.43 11.13 -8.40
N ASN A 16 -4.16 10.71 -9.42
CA ASN A 16 -3.69 9.69 -10.38
C ASN A 16 -3.27 10.30 -11.73
N ALA A 17 -3.85 11.44 -12.10
CA ALA A 17 -3.55 12.12 -13.37
C ALA A 17 -2.75 13.43 -13.20
N ASP A 18 -2.40 13.81 -11.97
CA ASP A 18 -1.61 15.00 -11.64
C ASP A 18 -2.19 16.33 -12.16
N LEU A 19 -3.51 16.41 -12.41
CA LEU A 19 -4.15 17.66 -12.83
C LEU A 19 -4.22 18.67 -11.68
N SER A 20 -3.98 19.93 -12.00
CA SER A 20 -4.18 21.03 -11.06
C SER A 20 -5.66 21.29 -10.79
N LEU A 21 -5.96 21.92 -9.64
CA LEU A 21 -7.34 22.30 -9.28
C LEU A 21 -8.02 23.19 -10.34
N SER A 22 -7.25 23.96 -11.10
CA SER A 22 -7.77 24.83 -12.15
C SER A 22 -8.13 24.04 -13.41
N GLU A 23 -7.33 23.04 -13.78
CA GLU A 23 -7.61 22.15 -14.91
C GLU A 23 -8.84 21.27 -14.62
N ILE A 24 -8.93 20.72 -13.41
CA ILE A 24 -10.11 19.94 -12.97
C ILE A 24 -11.36 20.82 -12.94
N ALA A 25 -11.25 22.08 -12.49
CA ALA A 25 -12.37 23.01 -12.46
C ALA A 25 -12.92 23.30 -13.87
N GLN A 26 -12.04 23.48 -14.86
CA GLN A 26 -12.44 23.63 -16.25
C GLN A 26 -13.10 22.37 -16.81
N GLN A 27 -12.48 21.20 -16.59
CA GLN A 27 -12.96 19.93 -17.13
C GLN A 27 -14.32 19.52 -16.55
N GLU A 28 -14.53 19.71 -15.25
CA GLU A 28 -15.75 19.34 -14.53
C GLU A 28 -16.78 20.47 -14.47
N ALA A 29 -16.52 21.59 -15.14
CA ALA A 29 -17.37 22.79 -15.17
C ALA A 29 -17.83 23.25 -13.77
N ILE A 30 -16.91 23.25 -12.80
CA ILE A 30 -17.14 23.70 -11.43
C ILE A 30 -16.10 24.75 -11.02
N THR A 31 -16.34 25.45 -9.92
CA THR A 31 -15.36 26.40 -9.39
C THR A 31 -14.14 25.67 -8.82
N ARG A 32 -12.97 26.31 -8.84
CA ARG A 32 -11.76 25.80 -8.17
C ARG A 32 -12.00 25.49 -6.68
N GLN A 33 -12.86 26.28 -6.03
CA GLN A 33 -13.29 26.02 -4.65
C GLN A 33 -14.15 24.74 -4.56
N GLY A 34 -15.08 24.53 -5.49
CA GLY A 34 -15.89 23.32 -5.58
C GLY A 34 -15.06 22.05 -5.84
N VAL A 35 -13.96 22.15 -6.60
CA VAL A 35 -12.98 21.05 -6.75
C VAL A 35 -12.36 20.73 -5.39
N ARG A 36 -11.79 21.74 -4.72
CA ARG A 36 -11.14 21.58 -3.41
C ARG A 36 -12.09 20.96 -2.37
N ASP A 37 -13.33 21.42 -2.32
CA ASP A 37 -14.34 20.90 -1.39
C ASP A 37 -14.78 19.47 -1.74
N SER A 38 -14.74 19.10 -3.02
CA SER A 38 -15.02 17.73 -3.46
C SER A 38 -13.89 16.78 -3.09
N ILE A 39 -12.64 17.18 -3.28
CA ILE A 39 -11.44 16.42 -2.86
C ILE A 39 -11.49 16.20 -1.34
N LYS A 40 -11.62 17.28 -0.56
CA LYS A 40 -11.59 17.20 0.91
C LYS A 40 -12.70 16.31 1.48
N ARG A 41 -13.90 16.34 0.89
CA ARG A 41 -14.98 15.42 1.28
C ARG A 41 -14.69 13.99 0.87
N GLY A 42 -14.12 13.78 -0.31
CA GLY A 42 -13.71 12.45 -0.76
C GLY A 42 -12.64 11.85 0.15
N GLU A 43 -11.61 12.61 0.50
CA GLU A 43 -10.58 12.23 1.48
C GLU A 43 -11.20 11.81 2.82
N LEU A 44 -12.11 12.63 3.36
CA LEU A 44 -12.78 12.31 4.63
C LEU A 44 -13.55 10.98 4.54
N THR A 45 -14.30 10.76 3.46
CA THR A 45 -15.03 9.50 3.26
C THR A 45 -14.11 8.30 3.12
N LEU A 46 -12.96 8.45 2.46
CA LEU A 46 -11.95 7.39 2.36
C LEU A 46 -11.31 7.10 3.72
N LEU A 47 -10.99 8.13 4.50
CA LEU A 47 -10.43 7.98 5.85
C LEU A 47 -11.42 7.33 6.82
N GLU A 48 -12.71 7.69 6.76
CA GLU A 48 -13.76 7.04 7.56
C GLU A 48 -14.00 5.59 7.14
N ALA A 49 -13.86 5.28 5.85
CA ALA A 49 -13.93 3.91 5.36
C ALA A 49 -12.73 3.10 5.88
N GLU A 50 -11.51 3.67 5.80
CA GLU A 50 -10.31 3.02 6.33
C GLU A 50 -10.36 2.84 7.85
N ASP A 51 -10.88 3.79 8.62
CA ASP A 51 -11.04 3.64 10.07
C ASP A 51 -11.94 2.45 10.44
N LYS A 52 -12.97 2.19 9.62
CA LYS A 52 -13.90 1.07 9.82
C LYS A 52 -13.39 -0.27 9.30
N LEU A 53 -12.69 -0.25 8.17
CA LEU A 53 -12.23 -1.47 7.49
C LEU A 53 -10.84 -1.90 7.93
N GLY A 54 -9.96 -0.94 8.21
CA GLY A 54 -8.58 -1.15 8.66
C GLY A 54 -7.69 -1.86 7.66
N PHE A 55 -7.99 -1.79 6.37
CA PHE A 55 -7.28 -2.55 5.35
C PHE A 55 -5.86 -2.05 5.17
N TYR A 56 -5.67 -0.75 4.97
CA TYR A 56 -4.35 -0.17 4.82
C TYR A 56 -3.51 -0.34 6.09
N LYS A 57 -4.13 -0.23 7.28
CA LYS A 57 -3.44 -0.50 8.54
C LYS A 57 -2.97 -1.96 8.63
N LYS A 58 -3.84 -2.92 8.33
CA LYS A 58 -3.51 -4.35 8.35
C LYS A 58 -2.45 -4.71 7.32
N GLN A 59 -2.48 -4.06 6.15
CA GLN A 59 -1.47 -4.25 5.12
C GLN A 59 -0.09 -3.81 5.62
N GLN A 60 0.03 -2.59 6.15
CA GLN A 60 1.28 -2.11 6.75
C GLN A 60 1.78 -2.99 7.91
N GLU A 61 0.88 -3.53 8.73
CA GLU A 61 1.25 -4.47 9.80
C GLU A 61 1.81 -5.78 9.21
N THR A 62 1.23 -6.26 8.12
CA THR A 62 1.68 -7.45 7.40
C THR A 62 3.06 -7.22 6.79
N GLU A 63 3.26 -6.12 6.04
CA GLU A 63 4.56 -5.73 5.48
C GLU A 63 5.66 -5.66 6.54
N LYS A 64 5.37 -5.06 7.70
CA LYS A 64 6.32 -4.99 8.83
C LYS A 64 6.71 -6.35 9.36
N LEU A 65 5.74 -7.27 9.46
CA LEU A 65 5.99 -8.64 9.92
C LEU A 65 6.81 -9.42 8.89
N LEU A 66 6.52 -9.26 7.59
CA LEU A 66 7.29 -9.88 6.51
C LEU A 66 8.74 -9.38 6.50
N ASP A 67 8.98 -8.07 6.62
CA ASP A 67 10.33 -7.50 6.74
C ASP A 67 11.08 -8.06 7.97
N ALA A 68 10.40 -8.20 9.11
CA ALA A 68 10.98 -8.81 10.30
C ALA A 68 11.35 -10.29 10.09
N ILE A 69 10.53 -11.05 9.36
CA ILE A 69 10.81 -12.44 8.98
C ILE A 69 12.05 -12.48 8.08
N CYS A 70 12.10 -11.68 7.01
CA CYS A 70 13.24 -11.63 6.10
C CYS A 70 14.55 -11.30 6.84
N LYS A 71 14.53 -10.33 7.76
CA LYS A 71 15.69 -10.00 8.60
C LYS A 71 16.14 -11.17 9.47
N SER A 72 15.18 -11.85 10.11
CA SER A 72 15.46 -13.03 10.94
C SER A 72 16.04 -14.18 10.12
N VAL A 73 15.45 -14.48 8.97
CA VAL A 73 15.92 -15.52 8.05
C VAL A 73 17.34 -15.23 7.57
N ASN A 74 17.63 -13.99 7.18
CA ASN A 74 18.98 -13.58 6.77
C ASN A 74 20.00 -13.73 7.91
N ALA A 75 19.64 -13.36 9.15
CA ALA A 75 20.51 -13.56 10.31
C ALA A 75 20.83 -15.04 10.55
N VAL A 76 19.83 -15.93 10.42
CA VAL A 76 20.02 -17.39 10.56
C VAL A 76 20.87 -17.95 9.42
N LEU A 77 20.71 -17.45 8.20
CA LEU A 77 21.54 -17.85 7.05
C LEU A 77 23.02 -17.48 7.26
N GLU A 78 23.30 -16.26 7.73
CA GLU A 78 24.65 -15.82 8.07
C GLU A 78 25.26 -16.70 9.18
N GLU A 79 24.55 -16.92 10.28
CA GLU A 79 25.01 -17.79 11.37
C GLU A 79 25.23 -19.24 10.91
N ASN A 80 24.35 -19.76 10.06
CA ASN A 80 24.49 -21.10 9.49
C ASN A 80 25.74 -21.21 8.61
N ARG A 81 26.09 -20.16 7.84
CA ARG A 81 27.30 -20.14 7.00
C ARG A 81 28.59 -20.11 7.83
N GLU A 82 28.56 -19.40 8.96
CA GLU A 82 29.69 -19.29 9.88
C GLU A 82 29.89 -20.54 10.75
N SER A 83 28.81 -21.19 11.16
CA SER A 83 28.85 -22.34 12.08
C SER A 83 28.77 -23.70 11.36
N ILE A 84 27.56 -24.24 11.20
CA ILE A 84 27.33 -25.67 10.88
C ILE A 84 27.31 -25.94 9.37
N ARG A 85 27.10 -24.92 8.54
CA ARG A 85 26.91 -24.99 7.07
C ARG A 85 25.88 -26.04 6.68
N SER A 86 24.78 -26.10 7.42
CA SER A 86 23.72 -27.06 7.19
C SER A 86 23.01 -26.74 5.87
N ARG A 87 23.13 -27.66 4.90
CA ARG A 87 22.40 -27.56 3.62
C ARG A 87 20.89 -27.62 3.81
N THR A 88 20.41 -28.26 4.88
CA THR A 88 18.97 -28.35 5.18
C THR A 88 18.44 -27.00 5.65
N VAL A 89 19.17 -26.33 6.54
CA VAL A 89 18.82 -24.99 7.02
C VAL A 89 18.84 -24.00 5.86
N GLU A 90 19.88 -24.01 5.03
CA GLU A 90 19.97 -23.14 3.84
C GLU A 90 18.74 -23.31 2.92
N LYS A 91 18.37 -24.56 2.61
CA LYS A 91 17.20 -24.85 1.76
C LYS A 91 15.88 -24.39 2.38
N GLN A 92 15.69 -24.61 3.68
CA GLN A 92 14.46 -24.20 4.37
C GLN A 92 14.32 -22.68 4.42
N MET A 93 15.42 -21.98 4.75
CA MET A 93 15.44 -20.52 4.79
C MET A 93 15.22 -19.91 3.39
N GLN A 94 15.83 -20.47 2.35
CA GLN A 94 15.59 -20.02 0.97
C GLN A 94 14.14 -20.25 0.52
N TRP A 95 13.52 -21.35 0.95
CA TRP A 95 12.10 -21.59 0.69
C TRP A 95 11.21 -20.55 1.38
N ILE A 96 11.50 -20.20 2.65
CA ILE A 96 10.75 -19.15 3.37
C ILE A 96 10.87 -17.81 2.63
N LEU A 97 12.05 -17.42 2.18
CA LEU A 97 12.22 -16.19 1.39
C LEU A 97 11.40 -16.22 0.10
N THR A 98 11.39 -17.35 -0.61
CA THR A 98 10.56 -17.51 -1.82
C THR A 98 9.07 -17.37 -1.53
N CYS A 99 8.60 -17.89 -0.39
CA CYS A 99 7.20 -17.73 0.01
C CYS A 99 6.86 -16.28 0.34
N VAL A 100 7.77 -15.53 0.98
CA VAL A 100 7.57 -14.10 1.26
C VAL A 100 7.55 -13.30 -0.04
N ASP A 101 8.47 -13.55 -0.96
CA ASP A 101 8.50 -12.88 -2.28
C ASP A 101 7.21 -13.13 -3.09
N GLN A 102 6.61 -14.32 -2.97
CA GLN A 102 5.33 -14.63 -3.61
C GLN A 102 4.17 -13.81 -3.04
N MET A 103 4.18 -13.54 -1.73
CA MET A 103 3.15 -12.75 -1.07
C MET A 103 3.21 -11.27 -1.44
N ASP A 104 4.40 -10.71 -1.69
CA ASP A 104 4.57 -9.33 -2.17
C ASP A 104 4.16 -9.17 -3.65
N SER A 105 4.12 -10.26 -4.42
CA SER A 105 3.81 -10.23 -5.86
C SER A 105 2.32 -10.37 -6.21
N GLU A 106 1.45 -10.58 -5.22
CA GLU A 106 -0.01 -10.69 -5.41
C GLU A 106 -0.79 -9.37 -5.21
N GLU A 107 -0.09 -8.25 -4.99
CA GLU A 107 -0.66 -6.87 -4.95
C GLU A 107 -0.52 -6.12 -6.27
#